data_AF-A0A229WY83-F1
#
_entry.id   AF-A0A229WY83-F1
#
_cell.length_a   1.000
_cell.length_b   1.000
_cell.length_c   1.000
_cell.angle_alpha   90.00
_cell.angle_beta   90.00
_cell.angle_gamma   90.00
#
_symmetry.space_group_name_H-M   'P 1'
#
loop_
_entity.id
_entity.type
_entity.pdbx_description
1 polymer ?
#
loop_
_entity_poly.entity_id
_entity_poly.type
_entity_poly.pdbx_seq_one_letter_code
_entity_poly.pdbx_strand_id
1 'polypeptide(L)'
;MPFRQALQGIIDKADKAWEEFSHPAPQPGPSYNRPPPPGPPPIPASTKPPAPAYQEQGSQPQIYWRPNLHPQVPVSANFYHEQGQHGWGNNESQNYIDSPQNSFHSPQGDAVIVRALVNHGHPDPAQKFTSARLSSHQTLSRPRGCLSARISAPVARGIWPAFWLLPKDPFKWPEDGEVDIMEAWNGDAVNHTCLHWGHFNGQDWDKHRVLETPIPNINSPAGVRYDFIWDEDETTGRGRLVWLIDGRPIMRAEKPPGMRKMSEFRIIINIAVGGNVCQGNMPSDGCYETVTAVLKYFNEYLKQGYKLTHISGYELKGEERFAAIWEKKNDSVAWLSYANMTSAEYQSRFNKYVKDGYRLVDVDGYQVDDHIYYAAIWDKSSSGPWVARHGLDSPGFQAAFDKYKKEGYVLRAFSGYNAGKEDRYAGLWIKP
;
A
#
# COMPACT_ATOMS: atom_id res chain seq x y z
N MET A 1 24.33 -9.34 -5.81
CA MET A 1 23.05 -9.70 -6.48
C MET A 1 22.53 -8.45 -7.15
N PRO A 2 22.25 -8.43 -8.46
CA PRO A 2 21.99 -7.18 -9.15
C PRO A 2 20.62 -6.65 -8.74
N PHE A 3 20.64 -5.44 -8.19
CA PHE A 3 19.52 -4.55 -7.83
C PHE A 3 18.31 -4.55 -8.80
N ARG A 4 18.52 -4.95 -10.07
CA ARG A 4 17.48 -5.12 -11.09
C ARG A 4 16.37 -6.12 -10.75
N GLN A 5 16.66 -7.26 -10.10
CA GLN A 5 15.65 -8.32 -9.90
C GLN A 5 14.58 -7.98 -8.84
N ALA A 6 14.92 -7.20 -7.81
CA ALA A 6 13.97 -6.81 -6.74
C ALA A 6 13.01 -5.69 -7.16
N LEU A 7 13.39 -4.91 -8.17
CA LEU A 7 12.57 -3.86 -8.77
C LEU A 7 11.71 -4.37 -9.93
N GLN A 8 11.99 -5.56 -10.48
CA GLN A 8 11.21 -6.11 -11.59
C GLN A 8 9.74 -6.26 -11.21
N GLY A 9 9.39 -6.73 -10.01
CA GLY A 9 7.99 -6.83 -9.60
C GLY A 9 7.27 -5.48 -9.37
N ILE A 10 8.00 -4.39 -9.15
CA ILE A 10 7.45 -3.02 -9.08
C ILE A 10 7.30 -2.48 -10.51
N ILE A 11 8.28 -2.75 -11.37
CA ILE A 11 8.26 -2.42 -12.80
C ILE A 11 7.14 -3.18 -13.51
N ASP A 12 6.96 -4.48 -13.27
CA ASP A 12 5.89 -5.32 -13.83
C ASP A 12 4.51 -4.83 -13.38
N LYS A 13 4.38 -4.33 -12.14
CA LYS A 13 3.15 -3.68 -11.68
C LYS A 13 2.91 -2.35 -12.38
N ALA A 14 3.96 -1.54 -12.55
CA ALA A 14 3.89 -0.29 -13.29
C ALA A 14 3.61 -0.53 -14.79
N ASP A 15 4.15 -1.60 -15.37
CA ASP A 15 3.97 -2.02 -16.76
C ASP A 15 2.56 -2.58 -16.97
N LYS A 16 2.08 -3.44 -16.08
CA LYS A 16 0.70 -3.93 -16.09
C LYS A 16 -0.30 -2.78 -15.95
N ALA A 17 -0.05 -1.86 -15.01
CA ALA A 17 -0.81 -0.62 -14.89
C ALA A 17 -0.74 0.23 -16.16
N TRP A 18 0.42 0.25 -16.81
CA TRP A 18 0.63 0.96 -18.07
C TRP A 18 -0.10 0.31 -19.25
N GLU A 19 -0.23 -1.01 -19.28
CA GLU A 19 -0.96 -1.72 -20.33
C GLU A 19 -2.48 -1.59 -20.18
N GLU A 20 -3.02 -1.68 -18.96
CA GLU A 20 -4.46 -1.57 -18.65
C GLU A 20 -5.08 -0.25 -19.14
N PHE A 21 -4.31 0.83 -19.11
CA PHE A 21 -4.72 2.16 -19.58
C PHE A 21 -4.52 2.38 -21.10
N SER A 22 -3.64 1.60 -21.75
CA SER A 22 -3.32 1.76 -23.18
C SER A 22 -4.27 0.97 -24.08
N HIS A 23 -4.94 -0.03 -23.52
CA HIS A 23 -6.01 -0.80 -24.15
C HIS A 23 -7.19 -0.94 -23.18
N PRO A 24 -8.09 0.07 -23.07
CA PRO A 24 -9.29 -0.11 -22.29
C PRO A 24 -10.09 -1.29 -22.87
N ALA A 25 -10.49 -2.22 -21.99
CA ALA A 25 -11.34 -3.33 -22.39
C ALA A 25 -12.60 -2.75 -23.09
N PRO A 26 -13.03 -3.29 -24.24
CA PRO A 26 -14.20 -2.79 -24.93
C PRO A 26 -15.43 -2.89 -24.01
N GLN A 27 -16.18 -1.79 -23.93
CA GLN A 27 -17.45 -1.72 -23.21
C GLN A 27 -18.39 -2.85 -23.69
N PRO A 28 -19.00 -3.63 -22.79
CA PRO A 28 -19.91 -4.68 -23.21
C PRO A 28 -21.18 -4.07 -23.82
N GLY A 29 -21.37 -4.29 -25.12
CA GLY A 29 -22.64 -4.05 -25.81
C GLY A 29 -23.73 -5.04 -25.34
N PRO A 30 -25.01 -4.77 -25.67
CA PRO A 30 -26.14 -5.55 -25.16
C PRO A 30 -26.04 -7.03 -25.55
N SER A 31 -26.12 -7.90 -24.54
CA SER A 31 -25.99 -9.35 -24.67
C SER A 31 -27.22 -9.97 -25.33
N TYR A 32 -27.04 -10.59 -26.50
CA TYR A 32 -27.99 -11.56 -27.04
C TYR A 32 -27.58 -12.98 -26.63
N ASN A 33 -28.52 -13.71 -26.01
CA ASN A 33 -28.36 -15.10 -25.60
C ASN A 33 -28.04 -16.01 -26.81
N ARG A 34 -26.88 -16.68 -26.77
CA ARG A 34 -26.57 -17.84 -27.63
C ARG A 34 -26.06 -19.00 -26.77
N PRO A 35 -26.43 -20.26 -27.07
CA PRO A 35 -25.95 -21.42 -26.32
C PRO A 35 -24.44 -21.65 -26.53
N PRO A 36 -23.73 -22.26 -25.56
CA PRO A 36 -22.29 -22.48 -25.65
C PRO A 36 -21.95 -23.57 -26.69
N PRO A 37 -20.84 -23.44 -27.44
CA PRO A 37 -20.34 -24.49 -28.32
C PRO A 37 -19.67 -25.62 -27.52
N PRO A 38 -19.55 -26.84 -28.10
CA PRO A 38 -18.95 -27.98 -27.41
C PRO A 38 -17.44 -27.79 -27.16
N GLY A 39 -16.98 -28.27 -26.01
CA GLY A 39 -15.61 -28.10 -25.51
C GLY A 39 -14.54 -28.78 -26.39
N PRO A 40 -13.29 -28.25 -26.37
CA PRO A 40 -12.22 -28.79 -27.20
C PRO A 40 -11.70 -30.14 -26.66
N PRO A 41 -11.19 -31.03 -27.54
CA PRO A 41 -10.69 -32.35 -27.15
C PRO A 41 -9.31 -32.27 -26.46
N PRO A 42 -8.93 -33.30 -25.67
CA PRO A 42 -7.69 -33.30 -24.90
C PRO A 42 -6.44 -33.45 -25.79
N ILE A 43 -5.37 -32.71 -25.46
CA ILE A 43 -4.09 -32.76 -26.17
C ILE A 43 -3.17 -33.83 -25.54
N PRO A 44 -2.56 -34.74 -26.32
CA PRO A 44 -1.62 -35.76 -25.84
C PRO A 44 -0.30 -35.21 -25.30
N ALA A 45 0.31 -35.96 -24.38
CA ALA A 45 1.61 -35.65 -23.77
C ALA A 45 2.81 -35.96 -24.69
N SER A 46 3.90 -35.21 -24.50
CA SER A 46 5.20 -35.20 -25.21
C SER A 46 5.18 -34.44 -26.55
N THR A 47 6.04 -33.47 -26.85
CA THR A 47 7.40 -33.14 -26.44
C THR A 47 7.57 -31.61 -26.42
N LYS A 48 8.30 -31.04 -25.45
CA LYS A 48 8.78 -29.65 -25.53
C LYS A 48 10.27 -29.60 -25.17
N PRO A 49 11.10 -28.85 -25.94
CA PRO A 49 12.52 -28.69 -25.66
C PRO A 49 12.76 -27.98 -24.32
N PRO A 50 13.95 -28.10 -23.71
CA PRO A 50 14.23 -27.47 -22.43
C PRO A 50 14.10 -25.95 -22.57
N ALA A 51 13.16 -25.36 -21.83
CA ALA A 51 13.11 -23.92 -21.64
C ALA A 51 14.36 -23.49 -20.85
N PRO A 52 14.99 -22.35 -21.17
CA PRO A 52 16.07 -21.82 -20.37
C PRO A 52 15.58 -21.60 -18.94
N ALA A 53 16.35 -22.09 -17.97
CA ALA A 53 16.05 -21.97 -16.55
C ALA A 53 16.11 -20.50 -16.12
N TYR A 54 14.97 -19.81 -16.20
CA TYR A 54 14.77 -18.58 -15.44
C TYR A 54 14.58 -18.96 -13.97
N GLN A 55 15.64 -18.76 -13.18
CA GLN A 55 15.52 -18.71 -11.73
C GLN A 55 14.75 -17.44 -11.35
N GLU A 56 13.44 -17.56 -11.13
CA GLU A 56 12.68 -16.52 -10.43
C GLU A 56 13.09 -16.52 -8.95
N GLN A 57 14.10 -15.71 -8.63
CA GLN A 57 14.33 -15.25 -7.26
C GLN A 57 13.29 -14.18 -6.93
N GLY A 58 12.15 -14.61 -6.39
CA GLY A 58 11.16 -13.72 -5.78
C GLY A 58 11.81 -12.92 -4.67
N SER A 59 12.21 -11.69 -4.97
CA SER A 59 12.77 -10.76 -4.00
C SER A 59 11.64 -9.89 -3.47
N GLN A 60 11.36 -10.05 -2.18
CA GLN A 60 10.51 -9.13 -1.42
C GLN A 60 11.09 -7.71 -1.53
N PRO A 61 10.26 -6.65 -1.68
CA PRO A 61 10.76 -5.29 -1.78
C PRO A 61 11.54 -4.93 -0.51
N GLN A 62 12.83 -4.63 -0.66
CA GLN A 62 13.69 -4.23 0.44
C GLN A 62 13.35 -2.80 0.86
N ILE A 63 12.83 -2.62 2.08
CA ILE A 63 12.66 -1.29 2.69
C ILE A 63 14.05 -0.67 2.87
N TYR A 64 14.34 0.37 2.10
CA TYR A 64 15.62 1.06 2.15
C TYR A 64 15.64 2.23 3.13
N TRP A 65 14.46 2.74 3.52
CA TRP A 65 14.32 3.78 4.54
C TRP A 65 12.95 3.71 5.21
N ARG A 66 12.88 4.15 6.47
CA ARG A 66 11.64 4.43 7.22
C ARG A 66 11.95 5.46 8.31
N PRO A 67 11.02 6.38 8.66
CA PRO A 67 11.23 7.29 9.78
C PRO A 67 11.13 6.55 11.12
N ASN A 68 11.84 7.05 12.13
CA ASN A 68 11.65 6.60 13.51
C ASN A 68 10.51 7.39 14.16
N LEU A 69 9.34 6.76 14.25
CA LEU A 69 8.12 7.37 14.75
C LEU A 69 7.87 7.11 16.24
N HIS A 70 8.89 6.71 17.02
CA HIS A 70 8.69 6.45 18.44
C HIS A 70 8.19 7.72 19.18
N PRO A 71 7.25 7.62 20.14
CA PRO A 71 6.65 8.79 20.79
C PRO A 71 7.65 9.72 21.49
N GLN A 72 8.76 9.16 21.97
CA GLN A 72 9.82 9.93 22.64
C GLN A 72 10.86 10.53 21.69
N VAL A 73 10.81 10.15 20.40
CA VAL A 73 11.70 10.71 19.39
C VAL A 73 11.07 12.01 18.89
N PRO A 74 11.77 13.16 18.94
CA PRO A 74 11.25 14.39 18.37
C PRO A 74 10.90 14.20 16.89
N VAL A 75 9.81 14.81 16.43
CA VAL A 75 9.45 14.83 15.00
C VAL A 75 10.63 15.35 14.17
N SER A 76 11.35 16.33 14.70
CA SER A 76 12.54 16.92 14.10
C SER A 76 13.71 15.97 13.88
N ALA A 77 13.68 14.76 14.43
CA ALA A 77 14.69 13.74 14.13
C ALA A 77 14.61 13.24 12.68
N ASN A 78 13.41 13.27 12.07
CA ASN A 78 13.19 12.79 10.70
C ASN A 78 12.79 13.91 9.72
N PHE A 79 12.30 15.05 10.22
CA PHE A 79 11.70 16.11 9.42
C PHE A 79 12.21 17.49 9.81
N TYR A 80 12.39 18.37 8.83
CA TYR A 80 12.44 19.81 9.05
C TYR A 80 11.03 20.36 9.21
N HIS A 81 10.83 21.29 10.14
CA HIS A 81 9.62 22.10 10.22
C HIS A 81 9.80 23.35 9.36
N GLU A 82 9.04 23.44 8.28
CA GLU A 82 8.96 24.63 7.44
C GLU A 82 7.97 25.60 8.08
N GLN A 83 8.45 26.74 8.58
CA GLN A 83 7.67 27.65 9.43
C GLN A 83 7.32 28.96 8.73
N GLY A 84 6.20 29.57 9.10
CA GLY A 84 5.81 30.90 8.66
C GLY A 84 4.34 31.05 8.24
N GLN A 85 3.91 32.31 8.15
CA GLN A 85 2.54 32.76 7.88
C GLN A 85 2.49 33.75 6.70
N HIS A 86 3.16 33.43 5.61
CA HIS A 86 3.26 34.29 4.41
C HIS A 86 2.41 33.82 3.23
N GLY A 87 1.47 32.89 3.45
CA GLY A 87 0.54 32.41 2.44
C GLY A 87 1.04 31.32 1.50
N TRP A 88 2.34 30.98 1.54
CA TRP A 88 2.93 29.80 0.88
C TRP A 88 2.64 29.70 -0.62
N GLY A 89 2.50 30.85 -1.30
CA GLY A 89 2.18 30.92 -2.73
C GLY A 89 0.69 30.70 -3.07
N ASN A 90 -0.12 30.28 -2.11
CA ASN A 90 -1.51 29.87 -2.33
C ASN A 90 -2.53 30.64 -1.47
N ASN A 91 -2.17 31.80 -0.92
CA ASN A 91 -3.02 32.59 -0.03
C ASN A 91 -3.51 31.80 1.21
N GLU A 92 -2.67 30.90 1.70
CA GLU A 92 -2.94 30.07 2.87
C GLU A 92 -2.96 30.92 4.16
N SER A 93 -3.84 30.59 5.11
CA SER A 93 -4.08 31.40 6.32
C SER A 93 -3.31 30.94 7.56
N GLN A 94 -2.86 29.68 7.59
CA GLN A 94 -2.15 29.13 8.74
C GLN A 94 -0.75 29.71 8.91
N ASN A 95 -0.34 29.79 10.17
CA ASN A 95 1.06 29.88 10.57
C ASN A 95 1.59 28.46 10.80
N TYR A 96 2.51 27.99 9.95
CA TYR A 96 3.21 26.74 10.23
C TYR A 96 4.25 26.96 11.33
N ILE A 97 4.23 26.13 12.36
CA ILE A 97 5.10 26.26 13.54
C ILE A 97 5.67 24.91 13.98
N ASP A 98 6.86 24.93 14.58
CA ASP A 98 7.41 23.77 15.31
C ASP A 98 6.81 23.72 16.72
N SER A 99 5.62 23.12 16.81
CA SER A 99 4.89 22.94 18.07
C SER A 99 4.50 21.48 18.25
N PRO A 100 4.67 20.90 19.46
CA PRO A 100 4.20 19.55 19.78
C PRO A 100 2.67 19.44 19.74
N GLN A 101 1.94 20.56 19.70
CA GLN A 101 0.49 20.54 19.48
C GLN A 101 0.12 20.32 18.01
N ASN A 102 0.98 20.74 17.07
CA ASN A 102 0.73 20.71 15.64
C ASN A 102 1.42 19.53 14.93
N SER A 103 2.47 18.96 15.51
CA SER A 103 3.07 17.73 15.02
C SER A 103 3.62 16.86 16.15
N PHE A 104 3.27 15.59 16.16
CA PHE A 104 3.71 14.62 17.16
C PHE A 104 3.57 13.19 16.60
N HIS A 105 4.14 12.20 17.28
CA HIS A 105 3.96 10.80 16.92
C HIS A 105 2.79 10.18 17.70
N SER A 106 2.12 9.19 17.10
CA SER A 106 1.11 8.39 17.79
C SER A 106 1.69 7.73 19.04
N PRO A 107 0.91 7.52 20.12
CA PRO A 107 1.39 6.79 21.30
C PRO A 107 1.93 5.38 20.99
N GLN A 108 1.47 4.77 19.91
CA GLN A 108 1.88 3.45 19.43
C GLN A 108 3.22 3.47 18.68
N GLY A 109 3.71 4.64 18.27
CA GLY A 109 4.99 4.78 17.58
C GLY A 109 4.99 4.30 16.12
N ASP A 110 3.84 4.41 15.47
CA ASP A 110 3.57 3.90 14.13
C ASP A 110 3.05 4.96 13.14
N ALA A 111 2.69 6.14 13.61
CA ALA A 111 2.24 7.25 12.79
C ALA A 111 2.85 8.59 13.22
N VAL A 112 3.04 9.48 12.26
CA VAL A 112 3.21 10.91 12.51
C VAL A 112 1.84 11.58 12.32
N ILE A 113 1.49 12.46 13.25
CA ILE A 113 0.24 13.20 13.25
C ILE A 113 0.58 14.65 12.98
N VAL A 114 -0.03 15.23 11.95
CA VAL A 114 -0.05 16.66 11.70
C VAL A 114 -1.42 17.19 12.06
N ARG A 115 -1.47 18.29 12.82
CA ARG A 115 -2.68 18.87 13.36
C ARG A 115 -2.75 20.37 13.03
N ALA A 116 -3.84 20.77 12.38
CA ALA A 116 -4.25 22.15 12.27
C ALA A 116 -5.19 22.52 13.44
N LEU A 117 -4.90 23.64 14.11
CA LEU A 117 -5.72 24.21 15.17
C LEU A 117 -6.32 25.53 14.67
N VAL A 118 -7.64 25.64 14.79
CA VAL A 118 -8.42 26.78 14.31
C VAL A 118 -9.14 27.41 15.51
N ASN A 119 -8.88 28.69 15.74
CA ASN A 119 -9.48 29.53 16.76
C ASN A 119 -9.62 30.97 16.25
N HIS A 120 -10.73 31.27 15.61
CA HIS A 120 -11.06 32.61 15.06
C HIS A 120 -11.03 33.71 16.13
N GLY A 121 -11.37 33.35 17.37
CA GLY A 121 -11.42 34.24 18.53
C GLY A 121 -10.07 34.49 19.21
N HIS A 122 -8.98 33.85 18.77
CA HIS A 122 -7.68 34.02 19.42
C HIS A 122 -7.19 35.50 19.30
N PRO A 123 -6.74 36.13 20.40
CA PRO A 123 -6.34 37.54 20.37
C PRO A 123 -5.07 37.79 19.54
N ASP A 124 -4.13 36.84 19.53
CA ASP A 124 -2.95 36.86 18.66
C ASP A 124 -3.32 36.32 17.26
N PRO A 125 -3.22 37.12 16.18
CA PRO A 125 -3.46 36.69 14.81
C PRO A 125 -2.61 35.50 14.35
N ALA A 126 -1.38 35.36 14.85
CA ALA A 126 -0.47 34.28 14.47
C ALA A 126 -0.85 32.92 15.09
N GLN A 127 -1.76 32.94 16.07
CA GLN A 127 -2.26 31.75 16.78
C GLN A 127 -3.71 31.41 16.41
N LYS A 128 -4.37 32.23 15.58
CA LYS A 128 -5.73 31.95 15.11
C LYS A 128 -5.79 30.66 14.31
N PHE A 129 -4.78 30.45 13.47
CA PHE A 129 -4.67 29.28 12.61
C PHE A 129 -3.23 28.79 12.69
N THR A 130 -3.00 27.67 13.39
CA THR A 130 -1.67 27.05 13.45
C THR A 130 -1.72 25.67 12.83
N SER A 131 -0.62 25.25 12.22
CA SER A 131 -0.46 23.92 11.65
C SER A 131 1.01 23.53 11.63
N ALA A 132 1.34 22.38 11.05
CA ALA A 132 2.71 21.98 10.76
C ALA A 132 2.88 21.61 9.28
N ARG A 133 4.08 21.92 8.76
CA ARG A 133 4.56 21.50 7.45
C ARG A 133 5.91 20.83 7.63
N LEU A 134 5.93 19.52 7.40
CA LEU A 134 7.06 18.65 7.68
C LEU A 134 7.72 18.24 6.38
N SER A 135 9.04 18.44 6.25
CA SER A 135 9.84 18.08 5.08
C SER A 135 10.93 17.10 5.47
N SER A 136 10.98 15.91 4.86
CA SER A 136 11.87 14.84 5.34
C SER A 136 13.36 15.17 5.17
N HIS A 137 14.18 14.81 6.16
CA HIS A 137 15.64 14.85 6.04
C HIS A 137 16.12 13.94 4.90
N GLN A 138 15.52 12.75 4.82
CA GLN A 138 15.79 11.76 3.80
C GLN A 138 15.12 12.17 2.47
N THR A 139 15.88 12.19 1.39
CA THR A 139 15.31 12.23 0.03
C THR A 139 14.98 10.82 -0.45
N LEU A 140 14.23 10.66 -1.54
CA LEU A 140 14.01 9.34 -2.14
C LEU A 140 15.33 8.58 -2.39
N SER A 141 16.42 9.32 -2.64
CA SER A 141 17.84 8.88 -2.62
C SER A 141 18.22 7.78 -3.60
N ARG A 142 17.30 7.39 -4.46
CA ARG A 142 17.46 6.32 -5.43
C ARG A 142 16.76 6.73 -6.72
N PRO A 143 17.28 6.31 -7.89
CA PRO A 143 16.62 6.56 -9.17
C PRO A 143 15.34 5.73 -9.33
N ARG A 144 15.13 4.70 -8.50
CA ARG A 144 13.98 3.80 -8.60
C ARG A 144 13.49 3.38 -7.22
N GLY A 145 12.18 3.30 -7.04
CA GLY A 145 11.58 2.88 -5.78
C GLY A 145 10.08 3.05 -5.69
N CYS A 146 9.56 2.82 -4.48
CA CYS A 146 8.17 3.03 -4.12
C CYS A 146 8.13 3.70 -2.75
N LEU A 147 7.41 4.81 -2.64
CA LEU A 147 7.02 5.44 -1.39
C LEU A 147 5.60 4.96 -1.06
N SER A 148 5.35 4.62 0.20
CA SER A 148 4.07 4.06 0.63
C SER A 148 3.71 4.56 2.02
N ALA A 149 2.45 4.99 2.20
CA ALA A 149 1.89 5.41 3.47
C ALA A 149 0.41 5.04 3.57
N ARG A 150 -0.09 4.79 4.78
CA ARG A 150 -1.54 4.81 5.06
C ARG A 150 -1.90 6.14 5.70
N ILE A 151 -2.88 6.84 5.13
CA ILE A 151 -3.23 8.18 5.57
C ILE A 151 -4.72 8.26 5.87
N SER A 152 -5.06 8.73 7.06
CA SER A 152 -6.40 9.26 7.38
C SER A 152 -6.31 10.77 7.32
N ALA A 153 -7.13 11.42 6.49
CA ALA A 153 -7.12 12.86 6.30
C ALA A 153 -8.45 13.51 6.73
N PRO A 154 -8.45 14.74 7.25
CA PRO A 154 -9.66 15.43 7.65
C PRO A 154 -10.49 15.84 6.42
N VAL A 155 -11.80 15.70 6.52
CA VAL A 155 -12.77 16.17 5.51
C VAL A 155 -13.54 17.34 6.10
N ALA A 156 -13.10 18.56 5.79
CA ALA A 156 -13.73 19.77 6.30
C ALA A 156 -13.57 20.93 5.34
N ARG A 157 -14.59 21.79 5.29
CA ARG A 157 -14.55 23.07 4.57
C ARG A 157 -13.31 23.86 4.99
N GLY A 158 -12.60 24.43 4.02
CA GLY A 158 -11.41 25.25 4.24
C GLY A 158 -10.17 24.53 4.77
N ILE A 159 -10.17 23.18 4.79
CA ILE A 159 -9.02 22.37 5.19
C ILE A 159 -8.41 21.70 3.96
N TRP A 160 -7.07 21.70 3.90
CA TRP A 160 -6.30 21.17 2.79
C TRP A 160 -5.13 20.31 3.30
N PRO A 161 -5.36 19.02 3.61
CA PRO A 161 -4.28 18.07 3.90
C PRO A 161 -3.53 17.70 2.61
N ALA A 162 -2.22 17.51 2.73
CA ALA A 162 -1.37 17.07 1.61
C ALA A 162 -0.27 16.09 2.04
N PHE A 163 0.02 15.13 1.17
CA PHE A 163 1.16 14.22 1.18
C PHE A 163 1.79 14.18 -0.21
N TRP A 164 2.99 14.73 -0.33
CA TRP A 164 3.53 15.16 -1.60
C TRP A 164 5.06 15.24 -1.56
N LEU A 165 5.69 15.61 -2.68
CA LEU A 165 7.13 15.62 -2.84
C LEU A 165 7.61 16.91 -3.51
N LEU A 166 8.70 17.47 -2.98
CA LEU A 166 9.47 18.55 -3.60
C LEU A 166 10.96 18.20 -3.64
N PRO A 167 11.73 18.71 -4.63
CA PRO A 167 13.18 18.62 -4.62
C PRO A 167 13.79 19.25 -3.37
N LYS A 168 14.90 18.69 -2.87
CA LYS A 168 15.68 19.32 -1.79
C LYS A 168 16.21 20.71 -2.22
N ASP A 169 16.35 21.60 -1.25
CA ASP A 169 16.91 22.92 -1.45
C ASP A 169 18.38 22.92 -1.93
N PRO A 170 18.80 23.98 -2.65
CA PRO A 170 17.94 24.95 -3.31
C PRO A 170 17.27 24.33 -4.55
N PHE A 171 16.04 24.70 -4.85
CA PHE A 171 15.34 24.28 -6.07
C PHE A 171 14.53 25.46 -6.66
N LYS A 172 14.13 25.34 -7.93
CA LYS A 172 13.31 26.33 -8.63
C LYS A 172 11.94 25.75 -8.94
N TRP A 173 10.90 26.33 -8.34
CA TRP A 173 9.52 25.97 -8.65
C TRP A 173 8.97 26.82 -9.81
N PRO A 174 8.19 26.23 -10.76
CA PRO A 174 7.81 24.82 -10.86
C PRO A 174 8.78 23.96 -11.68
N GLU A 175 9.87 24.51 -12.22
CA GLU A 175 10.70 23.80 -13.21
C GLU A 175 11.41 22.55 -12.68
N ASP A 176 11.88 22.57 -11.43
CA ASP A 176 12.51 21.39 -10.81
C ASP A 176 11.48 20.30 -10.44
N GLY A 177 10.19 20.66 -10.46
CA GLY A 177 9.04 19.77 -10.36
C GLY A 177 8.44 19.58 -8.97
N GLU A 178 7.20 19.09 -8.94
CA GLU A 178 6.39 18.79 -7.74
C GLU A 178 5.53 17.55 -8.04
N VAL A 179 5.39 16.68 -7.04
CA VAL A 179 4.58 15.45 -7.14
C VAL A 179 3.62 15.38 -5.96
N ASP A 180 2.33 15.48 -6.23
CA ASP A 180 1.30 15.43 -5.20
C ASP A 180 0.68 14.05 -5.21
N ILE A 181 0.91 13.31 -4.12
CA ILE A 181 0.47 11.92 -4.02
C ILE A 181 -0.97 11.88 -3.50
N MET A 182 -1.23 12.67 -2.46
CA MET A 182 -2.56 12.93 -1.94
C MET A 182 -2.72 14.40 -1.60
N GLU A 183 -3.77 15.00 -2.13
CA GLU A 183 -4.35 16.23 -1.62
C GLU A 183 -5.86 16.05 -1.51
N ALA A 184 -6.48 16.66 -0.50
CA ALA A 184 -7.94 16.79 -0.43
C ALA A 184 -8.28 18.25 -0.18
N TRP A 185 -9.32 18.77 -0.83
CA TRP A 185 -9.60 20.19 -0.81
C TRP A 185 -10.99 20.46 -0.25
N ASN A 186 -11.06 21.38 0.70
CA ASN A 186 -12.34 22.00 1.09
C ASN A 186 -13.44 21.01 1.52
N GLY A 187 -13.05 19.81 2.00
CA GLY A 187 -13.98 18.78 2.47
C GLY A 187 -14.73 18.04 1.38
N ASP A 188 -14.22 18.00 0.15
CA ASP A 188 -14.85 17.31 -0.98
C ASP A 188 -14.76 15.77 -0.93
N ALA A 189 -13.90 15.22 -0.07
CA ALA A 189 -13.58 13.78 -0.02
C ALA A 189 -13.11 13.23 -1.37
N VAL A 190 -12.39 14.06 -2.13
CA VAL A 190 -11.73 13.71 -3.39
C VAL A 190 -10.23 13.82 -3.17
N ASN A 191 -9.51 12.83 -3.69
CA ASN A 191 -8.07 12.91 -3.81
C ASN A 191 -7.70 13.59 -5.12
N HIS A 192 -6.94 14.67 -5.03
CA HIS A 192 -6.33 15.39 -6.15
C HIS A 192 -4.87 14.95 -6.24
N THR A 193 -4.55 14.14 -7.25
CA THR A 193 -3.16 13.76 -7.54
C THR A 193 -2.63 14.67 -8.63
N CYS A 194 -1.47 15.28 -8.38
CA CYS A 194 -0.93 16.31 -9.26
C CYS A 194 0.54 16.05 -9.65
N LEU A 195 0.92 16.54 -10.82
CA LEU A 195 2.32 16.64 -11.28
C LEU A 195 2.54 18.04 -11.87
N HIS A 196 3.54 18.75 -11.37
CA HIS A 196 3.92 20.09 -11.84
C HIS A 196 5.38 20.07 -12.30
N TRP A 197 5.70 20.72 -13.43
CA TRP A 197 7.07 20.76 -13.97
C TRP A 197 7.37 21.95 -14.88
N GLY A 198 6.50 22.96 -14.87
CA GLY A 198 6.64 24.16 -15.69
C GLY A 198 5.50 25.15 -15.41
N HIS A 199 5.69 26.41 -15.77
CA HIS A 199 4.65 27.41 -15.54
C HIS A 199 3.41 27.10 -16.39
N PHE A 200 2.29 26.86 -15.70
CA PHE A 200 0.98 26.80 -16.33
C PHE A 200 0.63 28.17 -16.90
N ASN A 201 0.36 28.23 -18.20
CA ASN A 201 -0.07 29.45 -18.90
C ASN A 201 -1.36 29.25 -19.69
N GLY A 202 -2.14 28.21 -19.37
CA GLY A 202 -3.42 27.88 -20.00
C GLY A 202 -3.33 27.24 -21.40
N GLN A 203 -2.22 27.37 -22.12
CA GLN A 203 -2.05 26.74 -23.45
C GLN A 203 -1.36 25.37 -23.40
N ASP A 204 -0.48 25.16 -22.42
CA ASP A 204 0.21 23.90 -22.18
C ASP A 204 -0.36 23.25 -20.92
N TRP A 205 -1.49 22.55 -21.10
CA TRP A 205 -2.22 21.87 -20.03
C TRP A 205 -1.43 20.69 -19.46
N ASP A 206 -0.42 20.19 -20.17
CA ASP A 206 0.38 19.07 -19.67
C ASP A 206 1.19 19.50 -18.44
N LYS A 207 1.77 20.72 -18.41
CA LYS A 207 2.67 21.20 -17.33
C LYS A 207 2.07 21.30 -15.91
N HIS A 208 0.76 21.12 -15.79
CA HIS A 208 0.04 20.98 -14.55
C HIS A 208 -1.05 19.92 -14.75
N ARG A 209 -0.73 18.67 -14.39
CA ARG A 209 -1.65 17.56 -14.57
C ARG A 209 -2.30 17.21 -13.26
N VAL A 210 -3.63 17.20 -13.24
CA VAL A 210 -4.44 16.82 -12.08
C VAL A 210 -5.32 15.63 -12.45
N LEU A 211 -5.44 14.67 -11.53
CA LEU A 211 -6.45 13.62 -11.59
C LEU A 211 -7.22 13.58 -10.27
N GLU A 212 -8.54 13.71 -10.38
CA GLU A 212 -9.48 13.58 -9.27
C GLU A 212 -9.90 12.11 -9.10
N THR A 213 -9.78 11.60 -7.87
CA THR A 213 -10.27 10.28 -7.50
C THR A 213 -11.16 10.41 -6.26
N PRO A 214 -12.48 10.14 -6.34
CA PRO A 214 -13.35 10.15 -5.17
C PRO A 214 -12.91 9.10 -4.15
N ILE A 215 -12.77 9.51 -2.88
CA ILE A 215 -12.45 8.63 -1.75
C ILE A 215 -13.40 8.96 -0.60
N PRO A 216 -14.65 8.45 -0.62
CA PRO A 216 -15.65 8.78 0.41
C PRO A 216 -15.22 8.47 1.85
N ASN A 217 -14.27 7.55 2.02
CA ASN A 217 -13.71 7.11 3.29
C ASN A 217 -12.28 7.65 3.55
N ILE A 218 -11.89 8.80 2.97
CA ILE A 218 -10.54 9.38 3.16
C ILE A 218 -10.21 9.71 4.62
N ASN A 219 -11.23 9.92 5.46
CA ASN A 219 -11.12 10.12 6.91
C ASN A 219 -11.25 8.81 7.72
N SER A 220 -11.19 7.65 7.06
CA SER A 220 -11.26 6.36 7.74
C SER A 220 -10.14 6.23 8.76
N PRO A 221 -10.42 5.86 10.01
CA PRO A 221 -9.38 5.60 11.01
C PRO A 221 -8.38 4.50 10.61
N ALA A 222 -8.77 3.61 9.67
CA ALA A 222 -7.86 2.60 9.12
C ALA A 222 -6.83 3.19 8.14
N GLY A 223 -7.07 4.41 7.66
CA GLY A 223 -6.29 5.10 6.64
C GLY A 223 -6.42 4.46 5.26
N VAL A 224 -6.39 5.31 4.23
CA VAL A 224 -6.31 4.89 2.82
C VAL A 224 -4.84 4.71 2.46
N ARG A 225 -4.50 3.65 1.72
CA ARG A 225 -3.11 3.43 1.31
C ARG A 225 -2.81 4.23 0.05
N TYR A 226 -1.75 5.02 0.10
CA TYR A 226 -1.20 5.74 -1.04
C TYR A 226 0.19 5.20 -1.37
N ASP A 227 0.43 4.90 -2.64
CA ASP A 227 1.75 4.54 -3.14
C ASP A 227 2.16 5.44 -4.31
N PHE A 228 3.45 5.79 -4.34
CA PHE A 228 4.06 6.46 -5.48
C PHE A 228 5.30 5.69 -5.92
N ILE A 229 5.31 5.27 -7.17
CA ILE A 229 6.37 4.49 -7.81
C ILE A 229 7.10 5.38 -8.80
N TRP A 230 8.43 5.37 -8.75
CA TRP A 230 9.27 5.99 -9.76
C TRP A 230 10.31 5.00 -10.29
N ASP A 231 10.58 5.10 -11.59
CA ASP A 231 11.64 4.39 -12.29
C ASP A 231 12.33 5.36 -13.24
N GLU A 232 13.40 5.99 -12.78
CA GLU A 232 14.23 6.93 -13.52
C GLU A 232 15.49 6.25 -14.06
N ASP A 233 15.82 6.56 -15.31
CA ASP A 233 17.15 6.40 -15.87
C ASP A 233 17.89 7.73 -15.80
N GLU A 234 18.67 7.92 -14.74
CA GLU A 234 19.41 9.15 -14.49
C GLU A 234 20.45 9.47 -15.59
N THR A 235 20.82 8.51 -16.45
CA THR A 235 21.74 8.80 -17.57
C THR A 235 21.05 9.57 -18.69
N THR A 236 19.75 9.32 -18.88
CA THR A 236 18.94 10.00 -19.91
C THR A 236 18.03 11.08 -19.33
N GLY A 237 17.84 11.10 -18.00
CA GLY A 237 16.90 11.98 -17.31
C GLY A 237 15.43 11.61 -17.50
N ARG A 238 15.14 10.53 -18.25
CA ARG A 238 13.80 10.01 -18.49
C ARG A 238 13.39 9.05 -17.38
N GLY A 239 12.09 8.94 -17.15
CA GLY A 239 11.57 8.01 -16.16
C GLY A 239 10.06 7.81 -16.25
N ARG A 240 9.55 6.90 -15.45
CA ARG A 240 8.11 6.61 -15.31
C ARG A 240 7.67 6.85 -13.89
N LEU A 241 6.52 7.49 -13.73
CA LEU A 241 5.92 7.86 -12.46
C LEU A 241 4.52 7.24 -12.40
N VAL A 242 4.17 6.58 -11.30
CA VAL A 242 2.86 5.92 -11.12
C VAL A 242 2.34 6.17 -9.71
N TRP A 243 1.09 6.58 -9.61
CA TRP A 243 0.36 6.82 -8.37
C TRP A 243 -0.67 5.73 -8.18
N LEU A 244 -0.81 5.25 -6.94
CA LEU A 244 -1.74 4.21 -6.59
C LEU A 244 -2.50 4.58 -5.32
N ILE A 245 -3.77 4.18 -5.29
CA ILE A 245 -4.63 4.20 -4.11
C ILE A 245 -5.10 2.77 -3.86
N ASP A 246 -4.87 2.28 -2.64
CA ASP A 246 -5.16 0.89 -2.22
C ASP A 246 -4.62 -0.14 -3.22
N GLY A 247 -3.42 0.11 -3.74
CA GLY A 247 -2.74 -0.76 -4.71
C GLY A 247 -3.29 -0.70 -6.12
N ARG A 248 -4.32 0.12 -6.40
CA ARG A 248 -4.86 0.38 -7.74
C ARG A 248 -4.17 1.59 -8.37
N PRO A 249 -3.55 1.46 -9.55
CA PRO A 249 -3.01 2.60 -10.29
C PRO A 249 -4.12 3.58 -10.67
N ILE A 250 -3.95 4.84 -10.31
CA ILE A 250 -4.90 5.91 -10.63
C ILE A 250 -4.33 6.88 -11.66
N MET A 251 -3.05 7.24 -11.54
CA MET A 251 -2.37 8.15 -12.46
C MET A 251 -1.00 7.58 -12.86
N ARG A 252 -0.57 7.91 -14.08
CA ARG A 252 0.77 7.62 -14.58
C ARG A 252 1.29 8.80 -15.39
N ALA A 253 2.59 9.04 -15.37
CA ALA A 253 3.24 10.03 -16.22
C ALA A 253 4.64 9.57 -16.61
N GLU A 254 5.14 10.08 -17.74
CA GLU A 254 6.58 10.11 -17.97
C GLU A 254 7.19 11.24 -17.12
N LYS A 255 8.40 11.03 -16.62
CA LYS A 255 9.15 12.08 -15.93
C LYS A 255 9.45 13.20 -16.94
N PRO A 256 8.96 14.42 -16.69
CA PRO A 256 9.14 15.52 -17.63
C PRO A 256 10.61 15.89 -17.85
N PRO A 257 10.99 16.31 -19.07
CA PRO A 257 12.32 16.85 -19.34
C PRO A 257 12.58 18.10 -18.47
N GLY A 258 13.77 18.17 -17.87
CA GLY A 258 14.17 19.29 -17.01
C GLY A 258 13.77 19.14 -15.54
N MET A 259 12.78 18.28 -15.22
CA MET A 259 12.45 17.96 -13.83
C MET A 259 13.67 17.36 -13.12
N ARG A 260 13.85 17.75 -11.87
CA ARG A 260 14.95 17.30 -11.02
C ARG A 260 14.95 15.78 -10.87
N LYS A 261 16.11 15.20 -10.56
CA LYS A 261 16.23 13.76 -10.32
C LYS A 261 15.32 13.35 -9.17
N MET A 262 14.58 12.26 -9.33
CA MET A 262 13.66 11.74 -8.31
C MET A 262 14.41 11.43 -7.00
N SER A 263 15.67 10.99 -7.11
CA SER A 263 16.54 10.74 -5.95
C SER A 263 16.75 11.96 -5.04
N GLU A 264 16.45 13.17 -5.51
CA GLU A 264 16.59 14.42 -4.75
C GLU A 264 15.30 14.92 -4.11
N PHE A 265 14.16 14.27 -4.35
CA PHE A 265 12.87 14.68 -3.78
C PHE A 265 12.76 14.30 -2.30
N ARG A 266 12.30 15.23 -1.48
CA ARG A 266 11.87 15.05 -0.09
C ARG A 266 10.38 14.77 -0.03
N ILE A 267 9.98 14.15 1.07
CA ILE A 267 8.59 13.90 1.43
C ILE A 267 8.08 15.10 2.21
N ILE A 268 6.90 15.59 1.87
CA ILE A 268 6.21 16.67 2.58
C ILE A 268 4.86 16.18 3.09
N ILE A 269 4.56 16.55 4.34
CA ILE A 269 3.27 16.30 5.00
C ILE A 269 2.81 17.62 5.65
N ASN A 270 1.61 18.08 5.33
CA ASN A 270 1.05 19.28 5.95
C ASN A 270 -0.49 19.28 5.96
N ILE A 271 -1.06 20.23 6.70
CA ILE A 271 -2.45 20.66 6.57
C ILE A 271 -2.46 22.18 6.39
N ALA A 272 -2.83 22.66 5.21
CA ALA A 272 -3.12 24.07 4.97
C ALA A 272 -4.55 24.43 5.43
N VAL A 273 -4.74 25.71 5.75
CA VAL A 273 -6.02 26.31 6.16
C VAL A 273 -6.37 27.42 5.18
N GLY A 274 -7.51 27.30 4.52
CA GLY A 274 -7.95 28.20 3.46
C GLY A 274 -7.11 28.05 2.19
N GLY A 275 -6.82 29.18 1.53
CA GLY A 275 -6.07 29.22 0.29
C GLY A 275 -6.92 29.10 -0.98
N ASN A 276 -6.24 29.19 -2.11
CA ASN A 276 -6.83 29.27 -3.45
C ASN A 276 -7.71 28.05 -3.77
N VAL A 277 -7.23 26.84 -3.48
CA VAL A 277 -7.96 25.58 -3.73
C VAL A 277 -9.18 25.43 -2.80
N CYS A 278 -9.17 26.09 -1.64
CA CYS A 278 -10.34 26.18 -0.77
C CYS A 278 -11.31 27.30 -1.20
N GLN A 279 -11.02 28.06 -2.26
CA GLN A 279 -11.86 29.14 -2.77
C GLN A 279 -12.20 30.20 -1.71
N GLY A 280 -11.23 30.52 -0.85
CA GLY A 280 -11.41 31.46 0.26
C GLY A 280 -12.29 30.96 1.41
N ASN A 281 -12.73 29.70 1.37
CA ASN A 281 -13.45 29.10 2.48
C ASN A 281 -12.55 28.89 3.69
N MET A 282 -13.09 29.16 4.88
CA MET A 282 -12.41 28.92 6.16
C MET A 282 -13.11 27.82 6.96
N PRO A 283 -12.35 27.01 7.72
CA PRO A 283 -12.91 26.02 8.62
C PRO A 283 -13.58 26.65 9.85
N SER A 284 -14.38 25.83 10.54
CA SER A 284 -14.89 26.17 11.88
C SER A 284 -13.78 26.06 12.92
N ASP A 285 -13.98 26.66 14.11
CA ASP A 285 -13.08 26.44 15.24
C ASP A 285 -12.98 24.96 15.57
N GLY A 286 -11.75 24.48 15.81
CA GLY A 286 -11.52 23.07 16.07
C GLY A 286 -10.13 22.57 15.78
N CYS A 287 -10.03 21.25 15.73
CA CYS A 287 -8.81 20.48 15.53
C CYS A 287 -9.02 19.55 14.33
N TYR A 288 -8.09 19.61 13.38
CA TYR A 288 -8.13 18.81 12.16
C TYR A 288 -6.81 18.05 12.02
N GLU A 289 -6.88 16.74 11.90
CA GLU A 289 -5.70 15.87 11.97
C GLU A 289 -5.55 15.00 10.73
N THR A 290 -4.32 14.95 10.24
CA THR A 290 -3.86 13.95 9.29
C THR A 290 -3.01 12.95 10.05
N VAL A 291 -3.38 11.68 9.98
CA VAL A 291 -2.62 10.58 10.58
C VAL A 291 -1.91 9.83 9.47
N THR A 292 -0.58 9.96 9.41
CA THR A 292 0.25 9.30 8.40
C THR A 292 1.00 8.14 9.03
N ALA A 293 0.47 6.93 8.84
CA ALA A 293 1.01 5.70 9.37
C ALA A 293 1.99 5.04 8.38
N VAL A 294 3.09 4.52 8.92
CA VAL A 294 3.96 3.60 8.18
C VAL A 294 3.35 2.20 8.28
N LEU A 295 3.18 1.52 7.16
CA LEU A 295 2.75 0.11 7.14
C LEU A 295 3.71 -0.74 8.00
N LYS A 296 3.26 -1.13 9.20
CA LYS A 296 4.03 -1.94 10.16
C LYS A 296 3.21 -3.13 10.59
N TYR A 297 3.80 -4.32 10.52
CA TYR A 297 3.86 -5.34 11.59
C TYR A 297 4.82 -6.44 11.14
N PHE A 298 4.71 -6.86 9.88
CA PHE A 298 5.48 -7.98 9.33
C PHE A 298 7.00 -7.78 9.43
N ASN A 299 7.53 -6.73 8.81
CA ASN A 299 8.98 -6.50 8.74
C ASN A 299 9.63 -6.09 10.07
N GLU A 300 8.85 -5.66 11.05
CA GLU A 300 9.35 -5.31 12.37
C GLU A 300 9.56 -6.56 13.23
N TYR A 301 8.56 -7.44 13.27
CA TYR A 301 8.68 -8.73 13.94
C TYR A 301 9.80 -9.58 13.35
N LEU A 302 9.99 -9.60 12.02
CA LEU A 302 11.12 -10.29 11.40
C LEU A 302 12.49 -9.78 11.87
N LYS A 303 12.66 -8.46 11.98
CA LYS A 303 13.92 -7.87 12.47
C LYS A 303 14.19 -8.21 13.93
N GLN A 304 13.13 -8.41 14.71
CA GLN A 304 13.23 -8.77 16.13
C GLN A 304 13.38 -10.30 16.34
N GLY A 305 13.47 -11.09 15.26
CA GLY A 305 13.60 -12.55 15.33
C GLY A 305 12.27 -13.29 15.56
N TYR A 306 11.14 -12.63 15.34
CA TYR A 306 9.84 -13.27 15.36
C TYR A 306 9.50 -13.82 13.98
N LYS A 307 8.97 -15.03 13.94
CA LYS A 307 8.42 -15.68 12.77
C LYS A 307 6.90 -15.68 12.88
N LEU A 308 6.21 -15.40 11.77
CA LEU A 308 4.76 -15.55 11.69
C LEU A 308 4.43 -17.05 11.74
N THR A 309 3.55 -17.44 12.65
CA THR A 309 3.21 -18.86 12.86
C THR A 309 1.73 -19.18 12.68
N HIS A 310 0.88 -18.18 12.87
CA HIS A 310 -0.55 -18.29 12.60
C HIS A 310 -1.05 -17.01 11.95
N ILE A 311 -1.94 -17.13 10.99
CA ILE A 311 -2.62 -16.02 10.32
C ILE A 311 -4.10 -16.37 10.15
N SER A 312 -4.98 -15.43 10.43
CA SER A 312 -6.41 -15.55 10.18
C SER A 312 -6.92 -14.27 9.54
N GLY A 313 -7.48 -14.39 8.34
CA GLY A 313 -8.14 -13.32 7.62
C GLY A 313 -9.60 -13.21 8.04
N TYR A 314 -10.12 -11.99 8.05
CA TYR A 314 -11.54 -11.73 8.29
C TYR A 314 -11.95 -10.42 7.61
N GLU A 315 -13.25 -10.29 7.34
CA GLU A 315 -13.82 -9.06 6.83
C GLU A 315 -14.24 -8.15 7.99
N LEU A 316 -13.97 -6.85 7.85
CA LEU A 316 -14.58 -5.82 8.68
C LEU A 316 -15.06 -4.68 7.78
N LYS A 317 -16.38 -4.59 7.58
CA LYS A 317 -17.04 -3.56 6.75
C LYS A 317 -16.55 -3.53 5.30
N GLY A 318 -16.49 -4.69 4.64
CA GLY A 318 -16.03 -4.79 3.24
C GLY A 318 -14.52 -4.67 3.04
N GLU A 319 -13.74 -4.53 4.11
CA GLU A 319 -12.28 -4.47 4.02
C GLU A 319 -11.65 -5.71 4.67
N GLU A 320 -10.56 -6.21 4.08
CA GLU A 320 -9.79 -7.30 4.65
C GLU A 320 -9.03 -6.87 5.91
N ARG A 321 -9.00 -7.76 6.89
CA ARG A 321 -8.24 -7.65 8.14
C ARG A 321 -7.58 -8.98 8.46
N PHE A 322 -6.52 -8.92 9.27
CA PHE A 322 -5.79 -10.10 9.70
C PHE A 322 -5.53 -10.08 11.21
N ALA A 323 -5.75 -11.23 11.85
CA ALA A 323 -5.18 -11.57 13.15
C ALA A 323 -3.96 -12.48 12.93
N ALA A 324 -2.90 -12.28 13.72
CA ALA A 324 -1.65 -13.00 13.52
C ALA A 324 -0.95 -13.34 14.84
N ILE A 325 -0.36 -14.54 14.92
CA ILE A 325 0.51 -14.94 16.04
C ILE A 325 1.95 -14.97 15.57
N TRP A 326 2.78 -14.22 16.29
CA TRP A 326 4.21 -14.09 16.04
C TRP A 326 4.99 -14.76 17.18
N GLU A 327 5.86 -15.70 16.83
CA GLU A 327 6.69 -16.42 17.81
C GLU A 327 8.14 -16.04 17.61
N LYS A 328 8.84 -15.66 18.68
CA LYS A 328 10.28 -15.41 18.63
C LYS A 328 11.01 -16.75 18.46
N LYS A 329 11.57 -16.99 17.28
CA LYS A 329 12.31 -18.22 16.96
C LYS A 329 13.73 -17.87 16.55
N ASN A 330 14.69 -18.36 17.33
CA ASN A 330 16.10 -18.30 16.99
C ASN A 330 16.49 -19.53 16.16
N ASP A 331 15.70 -19.85 15.14
CA ASP A 331 16.01 -20.91 14.18
C ASP A 331 16.36 -20.29 12.82
N SER A 332 17.19 -20.98 12.04
CA SER A 332 17.55 -20.55 10.68
C SER A 332 16.62 -21.17 9.63
N VAL A 333 15.40 -21.57 10.02
CA VAL A 333 14.48 -22.28 9.13
C VAL A 333 13.87 -21.28 8.14
N ALA A 334 14.18 -21.46 6.86
CA ALA A 334 13.57 -20.68 5.78
C ALA A 334 12.04 -20.87 5.79
N TRP A 335 11.30 -19.77 5.66
CA TRP A 335 9.84 -19.76 5.69
C TRP A 335 9.28 -18.66 4.78
N LEU A 336 8.04 -18.81 4.38
CA LEU A 336 7.30 -17.96 3.44
C LEU A 336 5.87 -17.80 3.95
N SER A 337 5.23 -16.67 3.68
CA SER A 337 3.80 -16.47 3.95
C SER A 337 3.16 -15.63 2.86
N TYR A 338 1.91 -15.96 2.53
CA TYR A 338 1.11 -15.24 1.55
C TYR A 338 -0.34 -15.11 2.05
N ALA A 339 -1.02 -14.05 1.66
CA ALA A 339 -2.43 -13.80 1.92
C ALA A 339 -3.11 -13.29 0.65
N ASN A 340 -4.43 -13.11 0.68
CA ASN A 340 -5.25 -12.63 -0.44
C ASN A 340 -5.15 -13.51 -1.70
N MET A 341 -5.00 -14.82 -1.53
CA MET A 341 -4.91 -15.76 -2.65
C MET A 341 -6.29 -16.32 -2.99
N THR A 342 -6.70 -16.28 -4.25
CA THR A 342 -7.82 -17.10 -4.71
C THR A 342 -7.51 -18.59 -4.53
N SER A 343 -8.54 -19.44 -4.58
CA SER A 343 -8.38 -20.91 -4.50
C SER A 343 -7.35 -21.44 -5.52
N ALA A 344 -7.37 -20.94 -6.75
CA ALA A 344 -6.45 -21.35 -7.82
C ALA A 344 -5.01 -20.89 -7.55
N GLU A 345 -4.82 -19.65 -7.07
CA GLU A 345 -3.50 -19.11 -6.74
C GLU A 345 -2.89 -19.83 -5.54
N TYR A 346 -3.71 -20.10 -4.51
CA TYR A 346 -3.30 -20.92 -3.36
C TYR A 346 -2.84 -22.29 -3.83
N GLN A 347 -3.63 -22.98 -4.67
CA GLN A 347 -3.30 -24.33 -5.12
C GLN A 347 -2.03 -24.36 -5.99
N SER A 348 -1.83 -23.35 -6.83
CA SER A 348 -0.62 -23.19 -7.64
C SER A 348 0.63 -23.00 -6.76
N ARG A 349 0.55 -22.10 -5.77
CA ARG A 349 1.65 -21.85 -4.81
C ARG A 349 1.92 -23.06 -3.92
N PHE A 350 0.89 -23.73 -3.44
CA PHE A 350 1.01 -24.96 -2.66
C PHE A 350 1.82 -26.00 -3.42
N ASN A 351 1.44 -26.29 -4.67
CA ASN A 351 2.15 -27.27 -5.51
C ASN A 351 3.61 -26.87 -5.76
N LYS A 352 3.85 -25.59 -6.04
CA LYS A 352 5.20 -25.05 -6.21
C LYS A 352 6.05 -25.23 -4.95
N TYR A 353 5.56 -24.79 -3.79
CA TYR A 353 6.36 -24.78 -2.57
C TYR A 353 6.60 -26.18 -2.01
N VAL A 354 5.66 -27.10 -2.17
CA VAL A 354 5.89 -28.53 -1.89
C VAL A 354 7.02 -29.07 -2.77
N LYS A 355 7.03 -28.75 -4.06
CA LYS A 355 8.11 -29.15 -4.99
C LYS A 355 9.46 -28.50 -4.61
N ASP A 356 9.44 -27.27 -4.11
CA ASP A 356 10.63 -26.52 -3.67
C ASP A 356 11.12 -26.94 -2.27
N GLY A 357 10.52 -27.97 -1.67
CA GLY A 357 10.93 -28.56 -0.39
C GLY A 357 10.42 -27.82 0.85
N TYR A 358 9.40 -26.97 0.70
CA TYR A 358 8.68 -26.39 1.82
C TYR A 358 7.48 -27.27 2.20
N ARG A 359 7.07 -27.18 3.46
CA ARG A 359 5.81 -27.74 3.95
C ARG A 359 4.87 -26.63 4.39
N LEU A 360 3.58 -26.86 4.26
CA LEU A 360 2.56 -25.98 4.83
C LEU A 360 2.60 -26.10 6.36
N VAL A 361 2.52 -24.98 7.07
CA VAL A 361 2.46 -24.94 8.55
C VAL A 361 1.18 -24.30 9.06
N ASP A 362 0.56 -23.43 8.27
CA ASP A 362 -0.73 -22.80 8.58
C ASP A 362 -1.49 -22.48 7.29
N VAL A 363 -2.82 -22.55 7.34
CA VAL A 363 -3.72 -22.18 6.25
C VAL A 363 -5.03 -21.67 6.81
N ASP A 364 -5.48 -20.56 6.25
CA ASP A 364 -6.73 -19.94 6.59
C ASP A 364 -7.49 -19.55 5.33
N GLY A 365 -8.78 -19.87 5.28
CA GLY A 365 -9.71 -19.35 4.28
C GLY A 365 -10.57 -18.26 4.90
N TYR A 366 -10.92 -17.25 4.12
CA TYR A 366 -11.78 -16.16 4.58
C TYR A 366 -12.51 -15.52 3.40
N GLN A 367 -13.60 -14.84 3.71
CA GLN A 367 -14.40 -14.12 2.72
C GLN A 367 -14.20 -12.62 2.88
N VAL A 368 -14.12 -11.90 1.77
CA VAL A 368 -14.20 -10.43 1.71
C VAL A 368 -15.07 -10.08 0.51
N ASP A 369 -16.16 -9.35 0.73
CA ASP A 369 -17.06 -8.90 -0.34
C ASP A 369 -17.52 -10.05 -1.25
N ASP A 370 -18.01 -11.14 -0.66
CA ASP A 370 -18.44 -12.38 -1.33
C ASP A 370 -17.36 -13.12 -2.15
N HIS A 371 -16.09 -12.71 -2.05
CA HIS A 371 -14.95 -13.39 -2.67
C HIS A 371 -14.16 -14.18 -1.64
N ILE A 372 -13.77 -15.40 -2.00
CA ILE A 372 -13.02 -16.31 -1.13
C ILE A 372 -11.53 -16.18 -1.37
N TYR A 373 -10.82 -15.90 -0.29
CA TYR A 373 -9.39 -15.78 -0.25
C TYR A 373 -8.78 -16.78 0.73
N TYR A 374 -7.48 -17.01 0.55
CA TYR A 374 -6.67 -17.85 1.40
C TYR A 374 -5.42 -17.10 1.85
N ALA A 375 -5.05 -17.34 3.10
CA ALA A 375 -3.74 -17.04 3.66
C ALA A 375 -3.05 -18.35 4.06
N ALA A 376 -1.73 -18.40 3.92
CA ALA A 376 -0.97 -19.58 4.28
C ALA A 376 0.50 -19.26 4.60
N ILE A 377 1.07 -20.11 5.44
CA ILE A 377 2.47 -20.05 5.88
C ILE A 377 3.13 -21.38 5.53
N TRP A 378 4.34 -21.32 5.00
CA TRP A 378 5.17 -22.47 4.67
C TRP A 378 6.55 -22.35 5.31
N ASP A 379 7.19 -23.46 5.63
CA ASP A 379 8.59 -23.46 6.06
C ASP A 379 9.37 -24.71 5.62
N LYS A 380 10.69 -24.70 5.83
CA LYS A 380 11.60 -25.82 5.57
C LYS A 380 11.93 -26.64 6.82
N SER A 381 11.08 -26.60 7.84
CA SER A 381 11.32 -27.42 9.03
C SER A 381 11.13 -28.91 8.69
N SER A 382 11.91 -29.77 9.35
CA SER A 382 11.76 -31.22 9.20
C SER A 382 10.39 -31.67 9.71
N SER A 383 9.78 -32.62 9.00
CA SER A 383 8.51 -33.21 9.44
C SER A 383 8.34 -34.63 8.95
N GLY A 384 7.56 -35.40 9.70
CA GLY A 384 6.98 -36.64 9.20
C GLY A 384 5.98 -36.39 8.05
N PRO A 385 5.33 -37.47 7.57
CA PRO A 385 4.28 -37.38 6.57
C PRO A 385 3.19 -36.37 6.96
N TRP A 386 2.71 -35.59 6.00
CA TRP A 386 1.67 -34.60 6.21
C TRP A 386 0.73 -34.52 5.00
N VAL A 387 -0.49 -34.04 5.24
CA VAL A 387 -1.53 -33.88 4.21
C VAL A 387 -2.30 -32.60 4.47
N ALA A 388 -2.63 -31.84 3.44
CA ALA A 388 -3.50 -30.67 3.54
C ALA A 388 -4.67 -30.74 2.56
N ARG A 389 -5.81 -30.14 2.94
CA ARG A 389 -7.01 -29.97 2.11
C ARG A 389 -7.61 -28.58 2.33
N HIS A 390 -8.28 -28.05 1.32
CA HIS A 390 -8.99 -26.78 1.40
C HIS A 390 -10.26 -26.82 0.55
N GLY A 391 -11.20 -25.92 0.84
CA GLY A 391 -12.46 -25.81 0.09
C GLY A 391 -13.44 -26.97 0.33
N LEU A 392 -13.28 -27.71 1.44
CA LEU A 392 -14.17 -28.81 1.78
C LEU A 392 -15.49 -28.27 2.35
N ASP A 393 -16.61 -28.90 2.01
CA ASP A 393 -17.88 -28.71 2.72
C ASP A 393 -17.89 -29.49 4.05
N SER A 394 -18.93 -29.33 4.88
CA SER A 394 -19.00 -29.99 6.20
C SER A 394 -18.87 -31.52 6.11
N PRO A 395 -19.60 -32.23 5.22
CA PRO A 395 -19.45 -33.68 5.09
C PRO A 395 -18.07 -34.09 4.55
N GLY A 396 -17.53 -33.35 3.58
CA GLY A 396 -16.22 -33.62 3.00
C GLY A 396 -15.09 -33.44 4.02
N PHE A 397 -15.18 -32.42 4.87
CA PHE A 397 -14.23 -32.22 5.97
C PHE A 397 -14.30 -33.34 7.00
N GLN A 398 -15.51 -33.72 7.42
CA GLN A 398 -15.71 -34.83 8.37
C GLN A 398 -15.12 -36.15 7.81
N ALA A 399 -15.38 -36.45 6.55
CA ALA A 399 -14.83 -37.64 5.88
C ALA A 399 -13.29 -37.61 5.81
N ALA A 400 -12.69 -36.45 5.51
CA ALA A 400 -11.25 -36.28 5.52
C ALA A 400 -10.66 -36.47 6.93
N PHE A 401 -11.29 -35.86 7.94
CA PHE A 401 -10.88 -35.99 9.34
C PHE A 401 -10.87 -37.45 9.80
N ASP A 402 -11.98 -38.18 9.58
CA ASP A 402 -12.10 -39.58 9.99
C ASP A 402 -11.12 -40.49 9.24
N LYS A 403 -10.89 -40.21 7.95
CA LYS A 403 -9.88 -40.93 7.16
C LYS A 403 -8.48 -40.74 7.74
N TYR A 404 -8.04 -39.50 7.90
CA TYR A 404 -6.67 -39.22 8.34
C TYR A 404 -6.43 -39.65 9.78
N LYS A 405 -7.44 -39.56 10.65
CA LYS A 405 -7.41 -40.13 11.99
C LYS A 405 -7.15 -41.64 11.96
N LYS A 406 -7.85 -42.40 11.10
CA LYS A 406 -7.64 -43.86 10.93
C LYS A 406 -6.24 -44.19 10.40
N GLU A 407 -5.67 -43.33 9.55
CA GLU A 407 -4.32 -43.47 9.00
C GLU A 407 -3.19 -43.04 9.98
N GLY A 408 -3.57 -42.60 11.18
CA GLY A 408 -2.66 -42.22 12.27
C GLY A 408 -2.16 -40.79 12.21
N TYR A 409 -2.83 -39.90 11.47
CA TYR A 409 -2.53 -38.47 11.45
C TYR A 409 -3.33 -37.73 12.53
N VAL A 410 -2.82 -36.56 12.95
CA VAL A 410 -3.49 -35.60 13.82
C VAL A 410 -3.72 -34.28 13.08
N LEU A 411 -4.87 -33.64 13.32
CA LEU A 411 -5.18 -32.31 12.78
C LEU A 411 -4.31 -31.27 13.50
N ARG A 412 -3.54 -30.49 12.73
CA ARG A 412 -2.57 -29.52 13.22
C ARG A 412 -3.02 -28.07 13.02
N ALA A 413 -3.60 -27.76 11.87
CA ALA A 413 -4.20 -26.46 11.58
C ALA A 413 -5.59 -26.67 10.98
N PHE A 414 -6.50 -25.76 11.30
CA PHE A 414 -7.91 -25.80 10.94
C PHE A 414 -8.40 -24.38 10.70
N SER A 415 -9.15 -24.19 9.62
CA SER A 415 -9.87 -22.95 9.33
C SER A 415 -11.26 -23.30 8.83
N GLY A 416 -12.27 -22.65 9.42
CA GLY A 416 -13.66 -22.68 8.98
C GLY A 416 -14.07 -21.29 8.55
N TYR A 417 -14.66 -21.17 7.36
CA TYR A 417 -15.00 -19.89 6.76
C TYR A 417 -16.26 -20.00 5.89
N ASN A 418 -16.91 -18.87 5.67
CA ASN A 418 -18.10 -18.79 4.83
C ASN A 418 -17.72 -18.66 3.36
N ALA A 419 -18.44 -19.35 2.49
CA ALA A 419 -18.52 -19.11 1.06
C ALA A 419 -19.96 -18.77 0.70
N GLY A 420 -20.29 -17.47 0.75
CA GLY A 420 -21.66 -16.99 0.76
C GLY A 420 -22.38 -17.48 2.02
N LYS A 421 -23.42 -18.31 1.85
CA LYS A 421 -24.20 -18.88 2.97
C LYS A 421 -23.74 -20.28 3.40
N GLU A 422 -22.74 -20.83 2.75
CA GLU A 422 -22.27 -22.19 3.01
C GLU A 422 -20.98 -22.17 3.82
N ASP A 423 -20.83 -23.13 4.73
CA ASP A 423 -19.59 -23.33 5.45
C ASP A 423 -18.59 -24.09 4.58
N ARG A 424 -17.33 -23.68 4.67
CA ARG A 424 -16.18 -24.30 4.03
C ARG A 424 -15.03 -24.43 5.01
N TYR A 425 -14.18 -25.41 4.74
CA TYR A 425 -13.10 -25.80 5.64
C TYR A 425 -11.78 -26.00 4.92
N ALA A 426 -10.70 -25.64 5.61
CA ALA A 426 -9.33 -26.01 5.29
C ALA A 426 -8.67 -26.70 6.49
N GLY A 427 -7.77 -27.63 6.22
CA GLY A 427 -7.10 -28.41 7.25
C GLY A 427 -5.72 -28.90 6.84
N LEU A 428 -4.84 -28.98 7.82
CA LEU A 428 -3.51 -29.58 7.75
C LEU A 428 -3.42 -30.71 8.78
N TRP A 429 -3.08 -31.91 8.32
CA TRP A 429 -2.85 -33.09 9.14
C TRP A 429 -1.38 -33.48 9.09
N ILE A 430 -0.81 -33.86 10.23
CA ILE A 430 0.56 -34.34 10.34
C ILE A 430 0.59 -35.69 11.04
N LYS A 431 1.58 -36.53 10.70
CA LYS A 431 1.84 -37.76 11.44
C LYS A 431 2.87 -37.45 12.55
N PRO A 432 2.51 -37.64 13.83
CA PRO A 432 3.40 -37.34 14.95
C PRO A 432 4.61 -38.28 15.03
#